data_AF-A0AAN7NVB4-F1
#
_entry.id   AF-A0AAN7NVB4-F1
#
_cell.length_a   1.000
_cell.length_b   1.000
_cell.length_c   1.000
_cell.angle_alpha   90.00
_cell.angle_beta   90.00
_cell.angle_gamma   90.00
#
_symmetry.space_group_name_H-M   'P 1'
#
loop_
_entity.id
_entity.type
_entity.pdbx_description
1 polymer ?
#
loop_
_entity_poly.entity_id
_entity_poly.type
_entity_poly.pdbx_seq_one_letter_code
_entity_poly.pdbx_strand_id
1 'polypeptide(L)'
;MASPGINVETPNAPGEPQAAVEEVRQVKLPPFWQVNPTLWFTQVDAQFYTYKVKSDITKYFTVISCLDSAVLQEVSDILVNPPETDKYENLKRQLIERFSDSYDKRLKRLINDIELGDKSPSQLLREMKTLADNKVSEEVLKTLWLQRLPTNIQAILSASSDVTLENMAAIADKIAEVRTTACAMTSATPHIAAVNKKESIAQASSTTTIQALQAQVENLTKMVEQLCRGRERERPRYDRWRSRSRSRSRKRQNVQGYCFYHNRFGDKARRCEQPCTYGSPATQAKPVQEN
;
A
#
# COMPACT_ATOMS: atom_id res chain seq x y z
N MET A 1 -63.83 91.12 11.33
CA MET A 1 -62.56 90.94 12.05
C MET A 1 -62.21 89.46 12.00
N ALA A 2 -61.37 89.08 11.05
CA ALA A 2 -60.80 87.73 10.92
C ALA A 2 -59.29 87.94 10.84
N SER A 3 -58.56 87.37 11.79
CA SER A 3 -57.09 87.37 11.80
C SER A 3 -56.57 85.93 11.84
N PRO A 4 -55.39 85.68 11.24
CA PRO A 4 -55.02 84.38 10.70
C PRO A 4 -54.13 83.60 11.67
N GLY A 5 -54.39 82.29 11.80
CA GLY A 5 -53.52 81.36 12.51
C GLY A 5 -52.30 81.00 11.66
N ILE A 6 -51.13 81.24 12.24
CA ILE A 6 -49.80 81.09 11.65
C ILE A 6 -49.44 79.59 11.53
N ASN A 7 -49.01 79.20 10.34
CA ASN A 7 -48.43 77.88 10.04
C ASN A 7 -46.96 77.89 10.51
N VAL A 8 -46.56 76.99 11.40
CA VAL A 8 -45.15 76.80 11.81
C VAL A 8 -44.77 75.35 11.60
N GLU A 9 -43.83 75.16 10.68
CA GLU A 9 -43.12 73.91 10.39
C GLU A 9 -42.36 73.39 11.62
N THR A 10 -42.33 72.06 11.72
CA THR A 10 -41.58 71.22 12.66
C THR A 10 -40.08 71.48 12.69
N PRO A 11 -39.39 71.03 13.76
CA PRO A 11 -38.35 70.02 13.51
C PRO A 11 -38.48 68.78 14.39
N ASN A 12 -38.48 67.62 13.72
CA ASN A 12 -38.34 66.28 14.30
C ASN A 12 -37.11 66.18 15.21
N ALA A 13 -37.31 65.63 16.40
CA ALA A 13 -36.25 65.27 17.34
C ALA A 13 -35.59 63.93 16.94
N PRO A 14 -34.33 63.69 17.34
CA PRO A 14 -33.44 62.69 16.75
C PRO A 14 -33.76 61.27 17.20
N GLY A 15 -33.67 60.34 16.25
CA GLY A 15 -33.90 58.91 16.43
C GLY A 15 -32.95 58.25 17.41
N GLU A 16 -33.48 57.17 17.99
CA GLU A 16 -32.79 56.16 18.78
C GLU A 16 -31.45 55.75 18.14
N PRO A 17 -30.41 55.44 18.94
CA PRO A 17 -29.18 54.87 18.41
C PRO A 17 -29.50 53.48 17.85
N GLN A 18 -29.65 53.42 16.52
CA GLN A 18 -29.67 52.17 15.77
C GLN A 18 -28.41 51.39 16.16
N ALA A 19 -28.61 50.25 16.83
CA ALA A 19 -27.59 49.27 17.05
C ALA A 19 -26.91 49.00 15.70
N ALA A 20 -25.64 49.37 15.59
CA ALA A 20 -24.84 49.06 14.42
C ALA A 20 -24.86 47.55 14.25
N VAL A 21 -25.64 47.08 13.28
CA VAL A 21 -25.61 45.69 12.84
C VAL A 21 -24.24 45.52 12.20
N GLU A 22 -23.28 45.09 13.01
CA GLU A 22 -21.95 44.70 12.56
C GLU A 22 -22.17 43.57 11.56
N GLU A 23 -22.09 43.90 10.28
CA GLU A 23 -22.30 42.99 9.16
C GLU A 23 -21.37 41.79 9.37
N VAL A 24 -21.92 40.69 9.89
CA VAL A 24 -21.18 39.47 10.17
C VAL A 24 -20.82 38.90 8.80
N ARG A 25 -19.66 39.33 8.28
CA ARG A 25 -19.04 38.72 7.10
C ARG A 25 -18.92 37.24 7.42
N GLN A 26 -19.70 36.41 6.74
CA GLN A 26 -19.69 34.96 6.94
C GLN A 26 -18.29 34.45 6.63
N VAL A 27 -17.50 34.20 7.67
CA VAL A 27 -16.20 33.58 7.54
C VAL A 27 -16.44 32.11 7.19
N LYS A 28 -16.28 31.76 5.92
CA LYS A 28 -16.34 30.37 5.47
C LYS A 28 -15.05 29.67 5.85
N LEU A 29 -15.06 28.97 6.98
CA LEU A 29 -13.92 28.18 7.44
C LEU A 29 -13.82 26.86 6.63
N PRO A 30 -12.59 26.38 6.36
CA PRO A 30 -12.38 25.06 5.80
C PRO A 30 -12.72 23.96 6.83
N PRO A 31 -13.08 22.74 6.39
CA PRO A 31 -13.36 21.63 7.31
C PRO A 31 -12.16 21.35 8.22
N PHE A 32 -12.43 20.93 9.45
CA PHE A 32 -11.40 20.72 10.45
C PHE A 32 -10.42 19.61 10.06
N TRP A 33 -9.11 19.87 10.20
CA TRP A 33 -8.06 18.89 9.89
C TRP A 33 -7.61 18.15 11.15
N GLN A 34 -8.11 16.93 11.34
CA GLN A 34 -7.73 16.08 12.47
C GLN A 34 -6.25 15.67 12.44
N VAL A 35 -5.65 15.55 11.25
CA VAL A 35 -4.24 15.13 11.10
C VAL A 35 -3.26 16.22 11.52
N ASN A 36 -3.59 17.50 11.28
CA ASN A 36 -2.74 18.64 11.58
C ASN A 36 -3.57 19.83 12.08
N PRO A 37 -4.09 19.76 13.32
CA PRO A 37 -4.97 20.81 13.88
C PRO A 37 -4.24 22.15 14.02
N THR A 38 -2.92 22.14 14.27
CA THR A 38 -2.09 23.36 14.40
C THR A 38 -2.07 24.20 13.12
N LEU A 39 -1.87 23.55 11.96
CA LEU A 39 -1.88 24.23 10.67
C LEU A 39 -3.27 24.75 10.32
N TRP A 40 -4.32 23.98 10.62
CA TRP A 40 -5.70 24.42 10.42
C TRP A 40 -5.99 25.69 11.24
N PHE A 41 -5.65 25.72 12.53
CA PHE A 41 -5.83 26.92 13.36
C PHE A 41 -5.01 28.10 12.86
N THR A 42 -3.81 27.88 12.32
CA THR A 42 -3.00 28.96 11.71
C THR A 42 -3.72 29.57 10.51
N GLN A 43 -4.36 28.75 9.68
CA GLN A 43 -5.17 29.22 8.56
C GLN A 43 -6.43 29.96 9.03
N VAL A 44 -7.13 29.43 10.03
CA VAL A 44 -8.32 30.06 10.63
C VAL A 44 -7.99 31.41 11.27
N ASP A 45 -6.89 31.50 12.02
CA ASP A 45 -6.38 32.74 12.62
C ASP A 45 -6.08 33.80 11.55
N ALA A 46 -5.45 33.40 10.44
CA ALA A 46 -5.21 34.29 9.31
C ALA A 46 -6.53 34.81 8.70
N GLN A 47 -7.54 33.95 8.57
CA GLN A 47 -8.86 34.38 8.10
C GLN A 47 -9.53 35.34 9.08
N PHE A 48 -9.52 35.06 10.39
CA PHE A 48 -10.06 35.99 11.38
C PHE A 48 -9.36 37.34 11.36
N TYR A 49 -8.04 37.35 11.12
CA TYR A 49 -7.29 38.58 10.92
C TYR A 49 -7.76 39.35 9.67
N THR A 50 -7.92 38.67 8.53
CA THR A 50 -8.41 39.28 7.27
C THR A 50 -9.83 39.85 7.41
N TYR A 51 -10.72 39.13 8.08
CA TYR A 51 -12.11 39.54 8.31
C TYR A 51 -12.27 40.49 9.51
N LYS A 52 -11.17 40.87 10.17
CA LYS A 52 -11.14 41.75 11.35
C LYS A 52 -12.02 41.26 12.51
N VAL A 53 -12.16 39.94 12.66
CA VAL A 53 -12.91 39.34 13.77
C VAL A 53 -12.09 39.45 15.05
N LYS A 54 -12.45 40.40 15.91
CA LYS A 54 -11.74 40.66 17.18
C LYS A 54 -12.42 40.01 18.38
N SER A 55 -13.72 39.72 18.31
CA SER A 55 -14.49 39.12 19.40
C SER A 55 -14.11 37.65 19.59
N ASP A 56 -13.62 37.30 20.78
CA ASP A 56 -13.32 35.93 21.21
C ASP A 56 -14.56 35.02 21.08
N ILE A 57 -15.73 35.55 21.46
CA ILE A 57 -17.01 34.84 21.38
C ILE A 57 -17.37 34.52 19.92
N THR A 58 -17.18 35.48 19.01
CA THR A 58 -17.45 35.26 17.59
C THR A 58 -16.50 34.21 17.01
N LYS A 59 -15.21 34.25 17.36
CA LYS A 59 -14.23 33.21 16.95
C LYS A 59 -14.62 31.83 17.46
N TYR A 60 -14.96 31.74 18.74
CA TYR A 60 -15.38 30.50 19.40
C TYR A 60 -16.59 29.86 18.71
N PHE A 61 -17.68 30.61 18.50
CA PHE A 61 -18.87 30.06 17.83
C PHE A 61 -18.63 29.76 16.35
N THR A 62 -17.80 30.55 15.65
CA THR A 62 -17.46 30.29 14.24
C THR A 62 -16.65 29.00 14.10
N VAL A 63 -15.78 28.70 15.06
CA VAL A 63 -15.03 27.44 15.07
C VAL A 63 -15.97 26.28 15.34
N ILE A 64 -16.82 26.38 16.38
CA ILE A 64 -17.79 25.33 16.73
C ILE A 64 -18.70 24.98 15.56
N SER A 65 -19.17 25.98 14.81
CA SER A 65 -20.04 25.75 13.65
C SER A 65 -19.34 25.05 12.48
N CYS A 66 -18.00 24.99 12.49
CA CYS A 66 -17.19 24.31 11.49
C CYS A 66 -16.76 22.89 11.91
N LEU A 67 -16.95 22.51 13.18
CA LEU A 67 -16.53 21.20 13.69
C LEU A 67 -17.60 20.14 13.42
N ASP A 68 -17.17 18.95 13.00
CA ASP A 68 -18.06 17.81 12.82
C ASP A 68 -18.53 17.23 14.16
N SER A 69 -19.64 16.50 14.14
CA SER A 69 -20.21 15.86 15.34
C SER A 69 -19.21 14.96 16.09
N ALA A 70 -18.32 14.27 15.39
CA ALA A 70 -17.30 13.43 16.02
C ALA A 70 -16.28 14.26 16.81
N VAL A 71 -15.90 15.41 16.26
CA VAL A 71 -14.95 16.34 16.91
C VAL A 71 -15.61 17.02 18.10
N LEU A 72 -16.86 17.43 17.97
CA LEU A 72 -17.64 18.04 19.05
C LEU A 72 -17.84 17.10 20.25
N GLN A 73 -17.95 15.79 20.01
CA GLN A 73 -18.07 14.81 21.09
C GLN A 73 -16.77 14.71 21.93
N GLU A 74 -15.61 14.73 21.28
CA GLU A 74 -14.29 14.68 21.94
C GLU A 74 -13.99 15.90 22.82
N VAL A 75 -14.52 17.08 22.46
CA VAL A 75 -14.37 18.32 23.25
C VAL A 75 -15.66 18.74 23.96
N SER A 76 -16.60 17.82 24.17
CA SER A 76 -17.90 18.10 24.77
C SER A 76 -17.80 18.66 26.20
N ASP A 77 -16.80 18.23 26.96
CA ASP A 77 -16.50 18.73 28.30
C ASP A 77 -16.24 20.25 28.32
N ILE A 78 -15.50 20.74 27.34
CA ILE A 78 -15.14 22.16 27.17
C ILE A 78 -16.33 22.98 26.65
N LEU A 79 -17.24 22.35 25.89
CA LEU A 79 -18.45 23.00 25.37
C LEU A 79 -19.56 23.10 26.41
N VAL A 80 -19.68 22.10 27.29
CA VAL A 80 -20.66 22.09 28.38
C VAL A 80 -20.25 23.04 29.51
N ASN A 81 -18.96 23.12 29.81
CA ASN A 81 -18.41 24.03 30.81
C ASN A 81 -17.33 24.94 30.20
N PRO A 82 -17.72 25.95 29.39
CA PRO A 82 -16.76 26.85 28.78
C PRO A 82 -16.13 27.77 29.84
N PRO A 83 -14.82 28.08 29.72
CA PRO A 83 -14.16 29.02 30.62
C PRO A 83 -14.73 30.44 30.47
N GLU A 84 -14.64 31.24 31.53
CA GLU A 84 -15.19 32.60 31.54
C GLU A 84 -14.43 33.55 30.59
N THR A 85 -13.13 33.33 30.40
CA THR A 85 -12.24 34.11 29.53
C THR A 85 -11.49 33.22 28.55
N ASP A 86 -11.08 33.80 27.41
CA ASP A 86 -10.28 33.14 26.37
C ASP A 86 -10.90 31.83 25.85
N LYS A 87 -12.18 31.85 25.48
CA LYS A 87 -12.92 30.65 25.05
C LYS A 87 -12.32 30.07 23.79
N TYR A 88 -11.96 30.93 22.83
CA TYR A 88 -11.34 30.50 21.58
C TYR A 88 -9.98 29.87 21.83
N GLU A 89 -9.10 30.51 22.61
CA GLU A 89 -7.74 30.00 22.85
C GLU A 89 -7.74 28.72 23.67
N ASN A 90 -8.65 28.58 24.64
CA ASN A 90 -8.81 27.33 25.39
C ASN A 90 -9.34 26.19 24.50
N LEU A 91 -10.35 26.45 23.67
CA LEU A 91 -10.87 25.48 22.72
C LEU A 91 -9.80 25.07 21.69
N LYS A 92 -9.05 26.04 21.15
CA LYS A 92 -7.92 25.80 20.26
C LYS A 92 -6.85 24.92 20.88
N ARG A 93 -6.43 25.23 22.11
CA ARG A 93 -5.42 24.46 22.85
C ARG A 93 -5.88 23.02 23.05
N GLN A 94 -7.11 22.82 23.49
CA GLN A 94 -7.67 21.49 23.74
C GLN A 94 -7.85 20.68 22.45
N LEU A 95 -8.34 21.29 21.37
CA LEU A 95 -8.44 20.63 20.07
C LEU A 95 -7.06 20.22 19.54
N ILE A 96 -6.05 21.07 19.68
CA ILE A 96 -4.68 20.72 19.33
C ILE A 96 -4.18 19.57 20.23
N GLU A 97 -4.40 19.62 21.53
CA GLU A 97 -3.94 18.58 22.47
C GLU A 97 -4.59 17.22 22.21
N ARG A 98 -5.91 17.17 21.96
CA ARG A 98 -6.67 15.94 21.75
C ARG A 98 -6.43 15.31 20.37
N PHE A 99 -6.32 16.14 19.33
CA PHE A 99 -6.18 15.66 17.94
C PHE A 99 -4.74 15.66 17.42
N SER A 100 -3.81 16.34 18.10
CA SER A 100 -2.39 16.19 17.75
C SER A 100 -1.93 14.77 18.09
N ASP A 101 -1.16 14.17 17.19
CA ASP A 101 -0.46 12.95 17.50
C ASP A 101 0.43 13.18 18.72
N SER A 102 0.31 12.29 19.71
CA SER A 102 1.24 12.27 20.85
C SER A 102 2.68 12.30 20.34
N TYR A 103 3.56 13.04 21.01
CA TYR A 103 4.97 13.16 20.63
C TYR A 103 5.61 11.80 20.33
N ASP A 104 5.33 10.78 21.15
CA ASP A 104 5.88 9.43 20.97
C ASP A 104 5.44 8.76 19.67
N LYS A 105 4.21 9.00 19.20
CA LYS A 105 3.74 8.51 17.88
C LYS A 105 4.47 9.21 16.75
N ARG A 106 4.61 10.54 16.82
CA ARG A 106 5.37 11.33 15.83
C ARG A 106 6.84 10.92 15.79
N LEU A 107 7.43 10.67 16.96
CA LEU A 107 8.81 10.21 17.09
C LEU A 107 8.99 8.78 16.56
N LYS A 108 8.09 7.84 16.90
CA LYS A 108 8.11 6.48 16.33
C LYS A 108 7.99 6.52 14.82
N ARG A 109 7.09 7.35 14.29
CA ARG A 109 6.93 7.56 12.86
C ARG A 109 8.22 8.10 12.24
N LEU A 110 8.81 9.13 12.84
CA LEU A 110 10.09 9.72 12.43
C LEU A 110 11.22 8.68 12.37
N ILE A 111 11.28 7.78 13.35
CA ILE A 111 12.34 6.79 13.45
C ILE A 111 12.11 5.60 12.52
N ASN A 112 10.88 5.14 12.31
CA ASN A 112 10.61 3.85 11.65
C ASN A 112 9.87 3.95 10.32
N ASP A 113 8.89 4.85 10.21
CA ASP A 113 7.87 4.80 9.14
C ASP A 113 8.13 5.76 7.99
N ILE A 114 9.13 6.65 8.11
CA ILE A 114 9.49 7.57 7.03
C ILE A 114 10.55 6.94 6.14
N GLU A 115 10.18 6.77 4.88
CA GLU A 115 11.06 6.31 3.80
C GLU A 115 11.16 7.37 2.70
N LEU A 116 12.28 7.37 1.97
CA LEU A 116 12.48 8.28 0.84
C LEU A 116 11.47 8.03 -0.28
N GLY A 117 11.20 6.76 -0.62
CA GLY A 117 10.28 6.38 -1.70
C GLY A 117 10.58 7.13 -3.00
N ASP A 118 9.57 7.79 -3.56
CA ASP A 118 9.67 8.68 -4.74
C ASP A 118 9.90 10.17 -4.40
N LYS A 119 10.02 10.50 -3.10
CA LYS A 119 10.18 11.89 -2.65
C LYS A 119 11.60 12.37 -2.88
N SER A 120 11.76 13.67 -3.12
CA SER A 120 13.09 14.26 -3.14
C SER A 120 13.71 14.23 -1.73
N PRO A 121 15.04 14.10 -1.62
CA PRO A 121 15.75 14.22 -0.35
C PRO A 121 15.35 15.48 0.46
N SER A 122 15.12 16.63 -0.18
CA SER A 122 14.65 17.84 0.50
C SER A 122 13.21 17.76 1.01
N GLN A 123 12.32 17.10 0.27
CA GLN A 123 10.93 16.90 0.70
C GLN A 123 10.88 15.98 1.92
N LEU A 124 11.68 14.90 1.90
CA LEU A 124 11.86 14.02 3.05
C LEU A 124 12.34 14.80 4.28
N LEU A 125 13.31 15.70 4.10
CA LEU A 125 13.87 16.50 5.19
C LEU A 125 12.84 17.43 5.82
N ARG A 126 11.99 18.06 5.00
CA ARG A 126 10.91 18.93 5.49
C ARG A 126 9.90 18.13 6.31
N GLU A 127 9.50 16.96 5.83
CA GLU A 127 8.59 16.07 6.56
C GLU A 127 9.20 15.64 7.90
N MET A 128 10.48 15.25 7.91
CA MET A 128 11.20 14.91 9.14
C MET A 128 11.27 16.09 10.12
N LYS A 129 11.55 17.31 9.64
CA LYS A 129 11.51 18.53 10.47
C LYS A 129 10.10 18.79 11.05
N THR A 130 9.05 18.61 10.24
CA THR A 130 7.66 18.81 10.71
C THR A 130 7.26 17.80 11.78
N LEU A 131 7.75 16.56 11.72
CA LEU A 131 7.46 15.54 12.72
C LEU A 131 8.30 15.72 13.98
N ALA A 132 9.53 16.23 13.86
CA ALA A 132 10.43 16.51 14.97
C ALA A 132 9.99 17.70 15.83
N ASP A 133 9.26 18.68 15.28
CA ASP A 133 8.67 19.82 16.01
C ASP A 133 9.68 20.59 16.89
N ASN A 134 10.91 20.75 16.41
CA ASN A 134 12.04 21.33 17.16
C ASN A 134 12.43 20.61 18.48
N LYS A 135 11.86 19.43 18.76
CA LYS A 135 12.20 18.61 19.93
C LYS A 135 13.37 17.66 19.69
N VAL A 136 13.79 17.50 18.43
CA VAL A 136 14.95 16.68 18.03
C VAL A 136 16.07 17.61 17.58
N SER A 137 17.30 17.35 18.02
CA SER A 137 18.46 18.14 17.60
C SER A 137 18.70 18.01 16.10
N GLU A 138 19.22 19.07 15.49
CA GLU A 138 19.52 19.08 14.05
C GLU A 138 20.55 18.01 13.66
N GLU A 139 21.47 17.68 14.57
CA GLU A 139 22.45 16.60 14.38
C GLU A 139 21.81 15.21 14.33
N VAL A 140 20.88 14.92 15.24
CA VAL A 140 20.13 13.64 15.23
C VAL A 140 19.23 13.57 14.01
N LEU A 141 18.59 14.68 13.64
CA LEU A 141 17.77 14.74 12.45
C LEU A 141 18.61 14.53 11.18
N LYS A 142 19.81 15.11 11.11
CA LYS A 142 20.77 14.92 10.01
C LYS A 142 21.20 13.47 9.88
N THR A 143 21.57 12.81 10.98
CA THR A 143 21.99 11.41 10.95
C THR A 143 20.86 10.48 10.52
N LEU A 144 19.66 10.67 11.06
CA LEU A 144 18.46 9.92 10.64
C LEU A 144 18.14 10.16 9.17
N TRP A 145 18.18 11.40 8.71
CA TRP A 145 17.91 11.73 7.32
C TRP A 145 18.93 11.09 6.38
N LEU A 146 20.23 11.18 6.68
CA LEU A 146 21.28 10.51 5.91
C LEU A 146 21.06 8.99 5.83
N GLN A 147 20.73 8.34 6.96
CA GLN A 147 20.45 6.90 6.99
C GLN A 147 19.29 6.47 6.07
N ARG A 148 18.36 7.38 5.78
CA ARG A 148 17.21 7.12 4.90
C ARG A 148 17.49 7.38 3.42
N LEU A 149 18.64 7.96 3.07
CA LEU A 149 19.04 8.21 1.69
C LEU A 149 19.76 7.00 1.06
N PRO A 150 19.72 6.84 -0.27
CA PRO A 150 20.57 5.90 -0.99
C PRO A 150 22.07 6.07 -0.72
N THR A 151 22.81 4.97 -0.70
CA THR A 151 24.26 4.93 -0.37
C THR A 151 25.12 5.86 -1.23
N ASN A 152 24.76 6.03 -2.50
CA ASN A 152 25.45 6.93 -3.42
C ASN A 152 25.30 8.41 -3.03
N ILE A 153 24.13 8.81 -2.50
CA ILE A 153 23.89 10.17 -2.01
C ILE A 153 24.61 10.35 -0.66
N GLN A 154 24.52 9.35 0.23
CA GLN A 154 25.22 9.38 1.51
C GLN A 154 26.73 9.57 1.36
N ALA A 155 27.37 8.85 0.43
CA ALA A 155 28.81 8.94 0.22
C ALA A 155 29.25 10.36 -0.17
N ILE A 156 28.51 11.02 -1.07
CA ILE A 156 28.83 12.36 -1.53
C ILE A 156 28.57 13.40 -0.43
N LEU A 157 27.47 13.27 0.32
CA LEU A 157 27.14 14.18 1.41
C LEU A 157 28.08 14.02 2.62
N SER A 158 28.60 12.81 2.86
CA SER A 158 29.55 12.55 3.95
C SER A 158 30.86 13.34 3.81
N ALA A 159 31.25 13.68 2.57
CA ALA A 159 32.41 14.52 2.29
C ALA A 159 32.16 16.03 2.49
N SER A 160 30.90 16.46 2.65
CA SER A 160 30.47 17.86 2.82
C SER A 160 29.75 18.07 4.16
N SER A 161 30.36 17.57 5.24
CA SER A 161 29.79 17.60 6.59
C SER A 161 29.53 19.00 7.15
N ASP A 162 30.21 20.03 6.65
CA ASP A 162 30.26 21.38 7.22
C ASP A 162 29.15 22.32 6.70
N VAL A 163 28.27 21.78 5.85
CA VAL A 163 27.18 22.53 5.21
C VAL A 163 25.91 22.44 6.05
N THR A 164 25.06 23.48 6.00
CA THR A 164 23.74 23.47 6.67
C THR A 164 22.85 22.35 6.15
N LEU A 165 21.95 21.84 6.98
CA LEU A 165 21.08 20.71 6.65
C LEU A 165 20.21 20.96 5.40
N GLU A 166 19.76 22.20 5.21
CA GLU A 166 18.99 22.63 4.04
C GLU A 166 19.81 22.66 2.75
N ASN A 167 21.06 23.11 2.82
CA ASN A 167 21.95 23.11 1.67
C ASN A 167 22.40 21.69 1.31
N MET A 168 22.62 20.80 2.30
CA MET A 168 22.84 19.38 2.05
C MET A 168 21.65 18.73 1.34
N ALA A 169 20.42 19.07 1.74
CA ALA A 169 19.22 18.61 1.04
C ALA A 169 19.14 19.11 -0.41
N ALA A 170 19.49 20.38 -0.66
CA ALA A 170 19.52 20.91 -2.02
C ALA A 170 20.60 20.24 -2.90
N ILE A 171 21.76 19.90 -2.33
CA ILE A 171 22.80 19.14 -3.02
C ILE A 171 22.31 17.70 -3.31
N ALA A 172 21.66 17.07 -2.34
CA ALA A 172 21.10 15.73 -2.48
C ALA A 172 20.05 15.65 -3.60
N ASP A 173 19.19 16.66 -3.74
CA ASP A 173 18.22 16.75 -4.83
C ASP A 173 18.91 16.79 -6.20
N LYS A 174 19.96 17.59 -6.34
CA LYS A 174 20.74 17.66 -7.59
C LYS A 174 21.39 16.32 -7.94
N ILE A 175 21.92 15.61 -6.94
CA ILE A 175 22.50 14.28 -7.13
C ILE A 175 21.42 13.28 -7.58
N ALA A 176 20.23 13.34 -6.98
CA ALA A 176 19.11 12.49 -7.35
C ALA A 176 18.65 12.76 -8.80
N GLU A 177 18.57 14.03 -9.21
CA GLU A 177 18.17 14.43 -10.57
C GLU A 177 19.15 13.97 -11.65
N VAL A 178 20.46 14.07 -11.42
CA VAL A 178 21.50 13.57 -12.33
C VAL A 178 21.35 12.06 -12.56
N ARG A 179 20.90 11.31 -11.55
CA ARG A 179 20.64 9.88 -11.69
C ARG A 179 19.37 9.60 -12.49
N THR A 180 18.30 10.34 -12.23
CA THR A 180 17.03 10.20 -12.96
C THR A 180 17.22 10.50 -14.44
N THR A 181 17.99 11.53 -14.77
CA THR A 181 18.34 11.89 -16.15
C THR A 181 19.27 10.86 -16.81
N ALA A 182 20.29 10.35 -16.11
CA ALA A 182 21.14 9.27 -16.62
C ALA A 182 20.39 7.95 -16.87
N CYS A 183 19.34 7.66 -16.09
CA CYS A 183 18.50 6.47 -16.25
C CYS A 183 17.40 6.66 -17.31
N ALA A 184 16.91 7.88 -17.53
CA ALA A 184 15.98 8.20 -18.62
C ALA A 184 16.66 8.15 -20.00
N MET A 185 17.94 8.53 -20.10
CA MET A 185 18.69 8.50 -21.36
C MET A 185 19.04 7.09 -21.85
N THR A 186 19.04 6.07 -20.98
CA THR A 186 19.27 4.67 -21.41
C THR A 186 18.01 3.98 -21.94
N SER A 187 16.82 4.60 -21.83
CA SER A 187 15.58 4.10 -22.44
C SER A 187 15.34 4.55 -23.89
N ALA A 188 16.22 5.36 -24.47
CA ALA A 188 16.16 5.74 -25.87
C ALA A 188 17.56 5.61 -26.51
N THR A 189 17.88 4.45 -27.09
CA THR A 189 18.99 4.35 -28.05
C THR A 189 18.58 5.03 -29.36
N PRO A 190 19.50 5.76 -30.02
CA PRO A 190 20.41 5.08 -30.93
C PRO A 190 21.89 5.44 -30.72
N HIS A 191 22.70 4.40 -30.53
CA HIS A 191 23.98 4.13 -31.19
C HIS A 191 24.92 5.31 -31.54
N ILE A 192 25.84 5.69 -30.65
CA ILE A 192 27.23 6.02 -31.03
C ILE A 192 28.18 5.44 -29.97
N ALA A 193 28.95 4.44 -30.37
CA ALA A 193 30.07 3.88 -29.62
C ALA A 193 31.30 4.77 -29.81
N ALA A 194 31.82 5.35 -28.73
CA ALA A 194 33.22 5.81 -28.67
C ALA A 194 33.67 6.02 -27.21
N VAL A 195 34.58 5.13 -26.78
CA VAL A 195 35.59 5.31 -25.72
C VAL A 195 35.10 5.32 -24.26
N ASN A 196 35.17 4.14 -23.61
CA ASN A 196 35.80 3.96 -22.29
C ASN A 196 36.07 2.46 -22.01
N LYS A 197 37.29 2.03 -22.32
CA LYS A 197 37.71 0.61 -22.40
C LYS A 197 38.11 -0.02 -21.04
N LYS A 198 37.57 0.44 -19.90
CA LYS A 198 37.94 -0.11 -18.57
C LYS A 198 36.79 -0.58 -17.67
N GLU A 199 35.53 -0.26 -17.98
CA GLU A 199 34.37 -0.73 -17.18
C GLU A 199 33.58 -1.89 -17.82
N SER A 200 33.92 -2.24 -19.07
CA SER A 200 33.20 -3.25 -19.87
C SER A 200 33.34 -4.71 -19.40
N ILE A 201 34.29 -5.04 -18.52
CA ILE A 201 34.50 -6.44 -18.10
C ILE A 201 33.54 -6.83 -16.96
N ALA A 202 33.22 -5.90 -16.05
CA ALA A 202 32.29 -6.16 -14.94
C ALA A 202 30.82 -6.15 -15.37
N GLN A 203 30.44 -5.27 -16.31
CA GLN A 203 29.08 -5.20 -16.86
C GLN A 203 28.80 -6.34 -17.87
N ALA A 204 29.77 -6.76 -18.69
CA ALA A 204 29.59 -7.93 -19.55
C ALA A 204 29.42 -9.23 -18.75
N SER A 205 30.09 -9.35 -17.60
CA SER A 205 29.95 -10.51 -16.72
C SER A 205 28.57 -10.59 -16.07
N SER A 206 28.01 -9.44 -15.68
CA SER A 206 26.67 -9.36 -15.06
C SER A 206 25.53 -9.47 -16.08
N THR A 207 25.70 -8.98 -17.31
CA THR A 207 24.71 -9.23 -18.38
C THR A 207 24.71 -10.69 -18.83
N THR A 208 25.88 -11.35 -18.88
CA THR A 208 25.97 -12.78 -19.21
C THR A 208 25.31 -13.64 -18.12
N THR A 209 25.47 -13.30 -16.84
CA THR A 209 24.78 -14.03 -15.76
C THR A 209 23.28 -13.78 -15.75
N ILE A 210 22.81 -12.57 -16.03
CA ILE A 210 21.38 -12.27 -16.16
C ILE A 210 20.78 -13.02 -17.34
N GLN A 211 21.44 -13.06 -18.51
CA GLN A 211 20.98 -13.84 -19.66
C GLN A 211 20.99 -15.35 -19.39
N ALA A 212 22.01 -15.86 -18.69
CA ALA A 212 22.08 -17.25 -18.28
C ALA A 212 20.96 -17.62 -17.27
N LEU A 213 20.67 -16.74 -16.31
CA LEU A 213 19.57 -16.91 -15.36
C LEU A 213 18.21 -16.80 -16.06
N GLN A 214 18.04 -15.89 -17.02
CA GLN A 214 16.83 -15.80 -17.84
C GLN A 214 16.61 -17.07 -18.66
N ALA A 215 17.67 -17.66 -19.24
CA ALA A 215 17.59 -18.94 -19.94
C ALA A 215 17.26 -20.10 -18.98
N GLN A 216 17.77 -20.08 -17.75
CA GLN A 216 17.41 -21.06 -16.72
C GLN A 216 15.95 -20.92 -16.29
N VAL A 217 15.45 -19.70 -16.10
CA VAL A 217 14.05 -19.43 -15.77
C VAL A 217 13.14 -19.87 -16.92
N GLU A 218 13.51 -19.62 -18.17
CA GLU A 218 12.73 -20.07 -19.33
C GLU A 218 12.68 -21.61 -19.43
N ASN A 219 13.80 -22.29 -19.17
CA ASN A 219 13.85 -23.76 -19.13
C ASN A 219 13.05 -24.34 -17.96
N LEU A 220 13.12 -23.74 -16.78
CA LEU A 220 12.29 -24.14 -15.65
C LEU A 220 10.80 -23.90 -15.93
N THR A 221 10.47 -22.79 -16.60
CA THR A 221 9.09 -22.50 -17.02
C THR A 221 8.59 -23.55 -18.02
N LYS A 222 9.41 -23.94 -19.00
CA LYS A 222 9.09 -25.03 -19.94
C LYS A 222 8.94 -26.39 -19.24
N MET A 223 9.76 -26.67 -18.23
CA MET A 223 9.68 -27.90 -17.44
C MET A 223 8.41 -27.95 -16.58
N VAL A 224 8.03 -26.83 -15.96
CA VAL A 224 6.77 -26.68 -15.23
C VAL A 224 5.58 -26.83 -16.17
N GLU A 225 5.64 -26.24 -17.37
CA GLU A 225 4.58 -26.39 -18.37
C GLU A 225 4.42 -27.85 -18.84
N GLN A 226 5.52 -28.58 -19.01
CA GLN A 226 5.49 -30.03 -19.31
C GLN A 226 4.90 -30.86 -18.17
N LEU A 227 5.19 -30.52 -16.91
CA LEU A 227 4.61 -31.17 -15.73
C LEU A 227 3.11 -30.86 -15.58
N CYS A 228 2.68 -29.63 -15.90
CA CYS A 228 1.28 -29.23 -15.91
C CYS A 228 0.50 -29.92 -17.05
N ARG A 229 1.08 -30.02 -18.25
CA ARG A 229 0.50 -30.77 -19.39
C ARG A 229 0.39 -32.28 -19.11
N GLY A 230 1.25 -32.81 -18.24
CA GLY A 230 1.18 -34.20 -17.77
C GLY A 230 0.00 -34.48 -16.82
N ARG A 231 -0.43 -33.49 -16.04
CA ARG A 231 -1.60 -33.60 -15.14
C ARG A 231 -2.94 -33.36 -15.82
N GLU A 232 -3.00 -32.68 -16.96
CA GLU A 232 -4.25 -32.40 -17.68
C GLU A 232 -4.84 -33.62 -18.44
N ARG A 233 -4.15 -34.77 -18.48
CA ARG A 233 -4.72 -36.01 -19.03
C ARG A 233 -5.65 -36.77 -18.07
N GLU A 234 -5.81 -36.31 -16.83
CA GLU A 234 -6.89 -36.78 -15.95
C GLU A 234 -8.10 -35.85 -16.09
N ARG A 235 -8.80 -35.94 -17.23
CA ARG A 235 -10.17 -35.42 -17.31
C ARG A 235 -11.11 -36.35 -16.54
N PRO A 236 -11.85 -35.87 -15.52
CA PRO A 236 -12.90 -36.64 -14.86
C PRO A 236 -14.04 -36.85 -15.85
N ARG A 237 -14.26 -38.07 -16.33
CA ARG A 237 -15.48 -38.41 -17.06
C ARG A 237 -16.60 -38.61 -16.07
N TYR A 238 -17.40 -37.55 -15.93
CA TYR A 238 -18.74 -37.56 -15.37
C TYR A 238 -19.58 -38.72 -15.94
N ASP A 239 -20.25 -39.39 -15.02
CA ASP A 239 -21.17 -40.50 -15.21
C ASP A 239 -22.21 -40.28 -16.31
N ARG A 240 -22.31 -41.25 -17.23
CA ARG A 240 -23.56 -41.54 -17.92
C ARG A 240 -23.70 -43.04 -18.14
N TRP A 241 -24.44 -43.64 -17.21
CA TRP A 241 -25.17 -44.89 -17.29
C TRP A 241 -25.09 -45.65 -18.62
N ARG A 242 -24.59 -46.89 -18.58
CA ARG A 242 -25.26 -48.02 -19.25
C ARG A 242 -24.92 -49.33 -18.56
N SER A 243 -25.87 -49.75 -17.74
CA SER A 243 -25.96 -51.05 -17.10
C SER A 243 -25.80 -52.18 -18.13
N ARG A 244 -24.84 -53.09 -17.90
CA ARG A 244 -24.97 -54.49 -18.33
C ARG A 244 -24.00 -55.38 -17.55
N SER A 245 -24.59 -56.02 -16.55
CA SER A 245 -24.04 -57.10 -15.74
C SER A 245 -23.26 -58.11 -16.57
N ARG A 246 -22.07 -58.52 -16.10
CA ARG A 246 -21.57 -59.89 -16.31
C ARG A 246 -20.60 -60.29 -15.20
N SER A 247 -21.00 -61.34 -14.52
CA SER A 247 -20.49 -61.85 -13.27
C SER A 247 -19.16 -62.61 -13.40
N ARG A 248 -18.49 -62.70 -12.24
CA ARG A 248 -17.64 -63.81 -11.77
C ARG A 248 -16.35 -64.09 -12.57
N SER A 249 -15.28 -63.43 -12.15
CA SER A 249 -13.91 -63.91 -12.30
C SER A 249 -13.77 -65.28 -11.60
N ARG A 250 -13.75 -66.36 -12.38
CA ARG A 250 -13.19 -67.64 -11.91
C ARG A 250 -11.69 -67.57 -12.14
N LYS A 251 -10.90 -67.74 -11.07
CA LYS A 251 -9.44 -67.91 -11.09
C LYS A 251 -9.06 -68.86 -12.24
N ARG A 252 -8.35 -68.34 -13.24
CA ARG A 252 -7.80 -69.14 -14.33
C ARG A 252 -6.61 -69.92 -13.77
N GLN A 253 -6.75 -71.23 -13.62
CA GLN A 253 -5.60 -72.11 -13.41
C GLN A 253 -4.95 -72.29 -14.79
N ASN A 254 -3.87 -71.55 -15.03
CA ASN A 254 -3.06 -71.70 -16.24
C ASN A 254 -2.01 -72.77 -15.97
N VAL A 255 -2.31 -74.00 -16.37
CA VAL A 255 -1.38 -75.13 -16.26
C VAL A 255 -0.45 -75.09 -17.49
N GLN A 256 0.85 -75.03 -17.24
CA GLN A 256 1.87 -75.06 -18.29
C GLN A 256 1.79 -76.39 -19.06
N GLY A 257 1.76 -76.30 -20.39
CA GLY A 257 1.59 -77.46 -21.30
C GLY A 257 0.16 -77.68 -21.79
N TYR A 258 -0.84 -77.00 -21.21
CA TYR A 258 -2.21 -77.05 -21.70
C TYR A 258 -2.47 -75.92 -22.71
N CYS A 259 -3.13 -76.25 -23.82
CA CYS A 259 -3.53 -75.23 -24.79
C CYS A 259 -4.60 -74.32 -24.19
N PHE A 260 -4.82 -73.18 -24.83
CA PHE A 260 -5.78 -72.18 -24.40
C PHE A 260 -7.18 -72.76 -24.10
N TYR A 261 -7.65 -73.69 -24.93
CA TYR A 261 -8.97 -74.30 -24.74
C TYR A 261 -9.03 -75.19 -23.50
N HIS A 262 -8.01 -76.00 -23.23
CA HIS A 262 -7.96 -76.84 -22.03
C HIS A 262 -7.74 -76.02 -20.76
N ASN A 263 -6.97 -74.93 -20.81
CA ASN A 263 -6.84 -74.01 -19.67
C ASN A 263 -8.14 -73.25 -19.35
N ARG A 264 -9.01 -73.05 -20.35
CA ARG A 264 -10.27 -72.32 -20.18
C ARG A 264 -11.46 -73.22 -19.88
N PHE A 265 -11.47 -74.44 -20.41
CA PHE A 265 -12.63 -75.33 -20.41
C PHE A 265 -12.34 -76.73 -19.82
N GLY A 266 -11.09 -77.08 -19.52
CA GLY A 266 -10.69 -78.39 -18.99
C GLY A 266 -11.14 -79.54 -19.89
N ASP A 267 -11.62 -80.63 -19.29
CA ASP A 267 -12.15 -81.84 -19.97
C ASP A 267 -13.32 -81.55 -20.93
N LYS A 268 -13.93 -80.38 -20.82
CA LYS A 268 -15.07 -79.96 -21.66
C LYS A 268 -14.65 -79.21 -22.92
N ALA A 269 -13.34 -79.07 -23.16
CA ALA A 269 -12.84 -78.44 -24.38
C ALA A 269 -13.23 -79.27 -25.61
N ARG A 270 -13.94 -78.64 -26.55
CA ARG A 270 -14.35 -79.28 -27.82
C ARG A 270 -13.29 -79.19 -28.92
N ARG A 271 -12.17 -78.52 -28.65
CA ARG A 271 -11.08 -78.28 -29.58
C ARG A 271 -9.76 -78.32 -28.83
N CYS A 272 -8.77 -78.99 -29.40
CA CYS A 272 -7.40 -79.08 -28.91
C CYS A 272 -6.45 -78.48 -29.95
N GLU A 273 -5.47 -77.69 -29.51
CA GLU A 273 -4.42 -77.13 -30.36
C GLU A 273 -3.08 -77.70 -29.87
N GLN A 274 -2.32 -78.30 -30.78
CA GLN A 274 -1.01 -78.88 -30.51
C GLN A 274 0.07 -77.78 -30.48
N PRO A 275 1.11 -77.89 -29.62
CA PRO A 275 1.35 -78.99 -28.67
C PRO A 275 0.55 -78.80 -27.36
N CYS A 276 -0.26 -79.81 -26.98
CA CYS A 276 -1.01 -79.82 -25.73
C CYS A 276 -0.85 -81.16 -25.00
N THR A 277 -0.52 -81.11 -23.72
CA THR A 277 -0.20 -82.29 -22.90
C THR A 277 -1.39 -82.85 -22.10
N TYR A 278 -2.61 -82.31 -22.29
CA TYR A 278 -3.82 -82.69 -21.52
C TYR A 278 -4.17 -84.18 -21.57
N GLY A 279 -3.82 -84.86 -22.66
CA GLY A 279 -4.14 -86.28 -22.91
C GLY A 279 -2.93 -87.15 -23.26
N SER A 280 -1.70 -86.69 -23.01
CA SER A 280 -0.50 -87.51 -23.20
C SER A 280 -0.33 -88.46 -22.01
N PRO A 281 -0.02 -89.76 -22.21
CA PRO A 281 0.01 -90.77 -21.14
C PRO A 281 1.15 -90.60 -20.09
N ALA A 282 1.88 -89.48 -20.10
CA ALA A 282 3.05 -89.25 -19.25
C ALA A 282 2.78 -88.40 -17.99
N THR A 283 1.56 -87.91 -17.75
CA THR A 283 1.30 -86.95 -16.65
C THR A 283 0.13 -87.38 -15.76
N GLN A 284 0.17 -88.61 -15.22
CA GLN A 284 -0.57 -88.96 -14.00
C GLN A 284 0.41 -89.18 -12.85
N ALA A 285 0.93 -88.09 -12.30
CA ALA A 285 1.56 -88.09 -10.99
C ALA A 285 0.95 -86.95 -10.18
N LYS A 286 0.02 -87.30 -9.28
CA LYS A 286 -0.51 -86.41 -8.24
C LYS A 286 0.59 -86.16 -7.18
N PRO A 287 0.76 -84.93 -6.67
CA PRO A 287 1.17 -84.71 -5.28
C PRO A 287 -0.08 -84.28 -4.49
N VAL A 288 -0.61 -85.12 -3.59
CA VAL A 288 -0.19 -85.29 -2.18
C VAL A 288 -0.17 -83.95 -1.45
N GLN A 289 -1.21 -83.72 -0.65
CA GLN A 289 -1.29 -82.67 0.37
C GLN A 289 -0.52 -83.17 1.60
N GLU A 290 0.39 -82.37 2.14
CA GLU A 290 0.94 -82.62 3.46
C GLU A 290 1.15 -81.28 4.20
N ASN A 291 0.81 -81.33 5.49
CA ASN A 291 0.96 -80.29 6.50
C ASN A 291 2.42 -79.94 6.76
#